data_AF-A0A9N9XA51-F1
#
_entry.id   AF-A0A9N9XA51-F1
#
_cell.length_a   1.000
_cell.length_b   1.000
_cell.length_c   1.000
_cell.angle_alpha   90.00
_cell.angle_beta   90.00
_cell.angle_gamma   90.00
#
_symmetry.space_group_name_H-M   'P 1'
#
loop_
_entity.id
_entity.type
_entity.pdbx_description
1 polymer ?
#
loop_
_entity_poly.entity_id
_entity_poly.type
_entity_poly.pdbx_seq_one_letter_code
_entity_poly.pdbx_strand_id
1 'polypeptide(L)'
;MHKFVLAGIAVLTIQIACINKANADENDIYQECLKSNGLESDYLEKLKEEEIDNKTLCFTKCTMDKLKLIDENGKLILENNIKIIDDFKKGDDKAKKIAKNCMSLITTISTCEDTLKHNACMSPIYLASDN
;
A
#
# COMPACT_ATOMS: atom_id res chain seq x y z
N MET A 1 -52.86 13.66 -25.58
CA MET A 1 -52.54 12.99 -24.30
C MET A 1 -51.03 13.02 -24.12
N HIS A 2 -50.51 13.92 -23.28
CA HIS A 2 -49.50 13.66 -22.25
C HIS A 2 -49.13 14.99 -21.58
N LYS A 3 -49.23 14.97 -20.26
CA LYS A 3 -49.06 16.10 -19.35
C LYS A 3 -47.57 16.26 -19.08
N PHE A 4 -46.97 17.41 -19.41
CA PHE A 4 -45.68 17.79 -18.84
C PHE A 4 -45.96 18.72 -17.66
N VAL A 5 -45.86 18.16 -16.46
CA VAL A 5 -45.92 18.89 -15.20
C VAL A 5 -44.56 19.55 -14.99
N LEU A 6 -44.59 20.88 -14.87
CA LEU A 6 -43.53 21.72 -14.32
C LEU A 6 -43.34 21.44 -12.83
N ALA A 7 -42.12 21.07 -12.43
CA ALA A 7 -41.46 21.30 -11.14
C ALA A 7 -40.15 20.49 -11.17
N GLY A 8 -38.96 20.97 -10.87
CA GLY A 8 -38.45 22.18 -10.27
C GLY A 8 -36.98 21.89 -9.90
N ILE A 9 -36.24 22.93 -9.56
CA ILE A 9 -34.91 22.91 -8.93
C ILE A 9 -33.72 22.80 -9.89
N ALA A 10 -33.22 23.99 -10.20
CA ALA A 10 -31.83 24.25 -10.54
C ALA A 10 -30.89 23.94 -9.36
N VAL A 11 -29.60 23.82 -9.67
CA VAL A 11 -28.43 23.86 -8.76
C VAL A 11 -28.01 22.49 -8.18
N LEU A 12 -27.06 21.84 -8.86
CA LEU A 12 -25.71 21.62 -8.33
C LEU A 12 -24.84 21.01 -9.44
N THR A 13 -24.16 21.91 -10.15
CA THR A 13 -22.86 21.62 -10.75
C THR A 13 -21.90 21.13 -9.67
N ILE A 14 -20.82 20.48 -10.10
CA ILE A 14 -19.65 20.05 -9.31
C ILE A 14 -19.73 18.59 -8.80
N GLN A 15 -19.38 17.65 -9.68
CA GLN A 15 -18.46 16.58 -9.28
C GLN A 15 -17.16 16.84 -10.04
N ILE A 16 -16.30 17.56 -9.32
CA ILE A 16 -14.94 17.92 -9.63
C ILE A 16 -14.14 16.70 -10.09
N ALA A 17 -13.28 16.97 -11.07
CA ALA A 17 -12.08 16.23 -11.43
C ALA A 17 -11.60 15.23 -10.37
N CYS A 18 -11.52 13.96 -10.74
CA CYS A 18 -10.45 13.10 -10.24
C CYS A 18 -9.50 12.81 -11.41
N ILE A 19 -8.87 13.88 -11.92
CA ILE A 19 -7.66 13.78 -12.72
C ILE A 19 -6.51 13.49 -11.73
N ASN A 20 -5.94 12.28 -11.84
CA ASN A 20 -4.65 11.83 -11.31
C ASN A 20 -4.34 12.18 -9.83
N LYS A 21 -5.01 11.49 -8.89
CA LYS A 21 -4.70 11.51 -7.44
C LYS A 21 -3.57 10.56 -6.99
N ALA A 22 -3.03 9.72 -7.86
CA ALA A 22 -2.21 8.58 -7.45
C ALA A 22 -0.97 8.93 -6.59
N ASN A 23 -0.32 10.08 -6.81
CA ASN A 23 0.91 10.44 -6.08
C ASN A 23 0.69 11.29 -4.81
N ALA A 24 -0.43 12.01 -4.71
CA ALA A 24 -0.75 12.78 -3.49
C ALA A 24 -1.35 11.86 -2.41
N ASP A 25 -2.11 10.86 -2.85
CA ASP A 25 -2.76 9.87 -1.98
C ASP A 25 -1.75 9.02 -1.20
N GLU A 26 -0.63 8.64 -1.82
CA GLU A 26 0.39 7.81 -1.16
C GLU A 26 1.09 8.54 0.00
N ASN A 27 1.43 9.81 -0.17
CA ASN A 27 2.02 10.62 0.89
C ASN A 27 1.04 10.83 2.06
N ASP A 28 -0.24 11.05 1.75
CA ASP A 28 -1.29 11.18 2.76
C ASP A 28 -1.48 9.86 3.54
N ILE A 29 -1.39 8.72 2.86
CA ILE A 29 -1.41 7.38 3.48
C ILE A 29 -0.23 7.21 4.45
N TYR A 30 0.98 7.58 4.05
CA TYR A 30 2.16 7.47 4.93
C TYR A 30 2.02 8.35 6.17
N GLN A 31 1.58 9.60 6.01
CA GLN A 31 1.37 10.51 7.15
C GLN A 31 0.27 10.02 8.08
N GLU A 32 -0.83 9.46 7.54
CA GLU A 32 -1.88 8.85 8.36
C GLU A 32 -1.34 7.67 9.17
N CYS A 33 -0.57 6.77 8.55
CA CYS A 33 -0.01 5.61 9.21
C CYS A 33 1.09 5.93 10.22
N LEU A 34 1.92 6.96 9.97
CA LEU A 34 2.87 7.46 10.97
C LEU A 34 2.13 7.97 12.21
N LYS A 35 1.13 8.83 12.00
CA LYS A 35 0.34 9.43 13.08
C LYS A 35 -0.41 8.37 13.90
N SER A 36 -1.04 7.39 13.25
CA SER A 36 -1.81 6.35 13.95
C SER A 36 -0.94 5.42 14.81
N ASN A 37 0.35 5.30 14.49
CA ASN A 37 1.32 4.50 15.23
C ASN A 37 2.21 5.32 16.17
N GLY A 38 1.94 6.63 16.31
CA GLY A 38 2.71 7.52 17.19
C GLY A 38 4.15 7.71 16.75
N LEU A 39 4.39 7.73 15.43
CA LEU A 39 5.68 7.98 14.80
C LEU A 39 5.77 9.43 14.31
N GLU A 40 6.97 9.99 14.35
CA GLU A 40 7.23 11.34 13.83
C GLU A 40 7.17 11.36 12.30
N SER A 41 6.85 12.51 11.71
CA SER A 41 6.70 12.65 10.26
C SER A 41 8.00 12.37 9.48
N ASP A 42 9.16 12.54 10.12
CA ASP A 42 10.49 12.27 9.58
C ASP A 42 11.03 10.88 9.97
N TYR A 43 10.19 10.02 10.56
CA TYR A 43 10.59 8.69 11.02
C TYR A 43 11.22 7.83 9.92
N LEU A 44 10.66 7.87 8.71
CA LEU A 44 11.17 7.09 7.57
C LEU A 44 12.58 7.54 7.13
N GLU A 45 12.89 8.82 7.28
CA GLU A 45 14.22 9.38 6.98
C GLU A 45 15.24 9.01 8.06
N LYS A 46 14.75 8.87 9.31
CA LYS A 46 15.54 8.47 10.48
C LYS A 46 15.67 6.95 10.63
N LEU A 47 14.91 6.16 9.86
CA LEU A 47 14.95 4.71 9.90
C LEU A 47 16.32 4.25 9.40
N LYS A 48 17.23 4.00 10.34
CA LYS A 48 18.53 3.40 10.08
C LYS A 48 18.34 1.90 9.84
N GLU A 49 19.36 1.23 9.31
CA GLU A 49 19.45 -0.24 9.19
C GLU A 49 19.46 -0.98 10.55
N GLU A 50 18.97 -0.35 11.61
CA GLU A 50 18.82 -0.93 12.94
C GLU A 50 17.63 -1.91 12.99
N GLU A 51 17.51 -2.61 14.13
CA GLU A 51 16.50 -3.63 14.38
C GLU A 51 15.09 -3.07 14.12
N ILE A 52 14.33 -3.72 13.23
CA ILE A 52 12.96 -3.32 12.89
C ILE A 52 12.09 -3.50 14.15
N ASP A 53 11.66 -2.39 14.75
CA ASP A 53 10.84 -2.42 15.96
C ASP A 53 9.36 -2.69 15.65
N ASN A 54 8.58 -3.00 16.69
CA ASN A 54 7.16 -3.31 16.50
C ASN A 54 6.36 -2.12 15.94
N LYS A 55 6.77 -0.86 16.19
CA LYS A 55 6.10 0.31 15.62
C LYS A 55 6.35 0.41 14.12
N THR A 56 7.55 0.09 13.65
CA THR A 56 7.85 -0.01 12.22
C THR A 56 6.96 -1.06 11.58
N LEU A 57 6.83 -2.24 12.20
CA LEU A 57 5.99 -3.33 11.69
C LEU A 57 4.51 -2.94 11.62
N CYS A 58 3.99 -2.25 12.64
CA CYS A 58 2.61 -1.78 12.64
C CYS A 58 2.36 -0.65 11.63
N PHE A 59 3.34 0.23 11.45
CA PHE A 59 3.33 1.20 10.35
C PHE A 59 3.24 0.50 8.99
N THR A 60 4.09 -0.50 8.73
CA THR A 60 4.05 -1.28 7.49
C THR A 60 2.68 -1.93 7.28
N LYS A 61 2.11 -2.58 8.31
CA LYS A 61 0.78 -3.18 8.20
C LYS A 61 -0.31 -2.15 7.86
N CYS A 62 -0.27 -0.97 8.49
CA CYS A 62 -1.20 0.11 8.20
C CYS A 62 -1.12 0.55 6.74
N THR A 63 0.10 0.77 6.23
CA THR A 63 0.33 1.14 4.83
C THR A 63 -0.20 0.06 3.89
N MET A 64 0.04 -1.22 4.18
CA MET A 64 -0.45 -2.33 3.35
C MET A 64 -1.98 -2.36 3.27
N ASP A 65 -2.69 -2.07 4.36
CA ASP A 65 -4.17 -2.01 4.37
C ASP A 65 -4.70 -0.83 3.52
N LYS A 66 -4.08 0.34 3.70
CA LYS A 66 -4.48 1.56 2.98
C LYS A 66 -4.21 1.47 1.48
N LEU A 67 -3.08 0.89 1.08
CA LEU A 67 -2.70 0.64 -0.31
C LEU A 67 -3.42 -0.58 -0.93
N LYS A 68 -4.33 -1.23 -0.18
CA LYS A 68 -5.07 -2.41 -0.65
C LYS A 68 -4.13 -3.56 -1.06
N LEU A 69 -3.05 -3.75 -0.32
CA LEU A 69 -2.19 -4.93 -0.42
C LEU A 69 -2.68 -6.08 0.46
N ILE A 70 -3.43 -5.73 1.50
CA ILE A 70 -4.22 -6.65 2.31
C ILE A 70 -5.67 -6.14 2.35
N ASP A 71 -6.62 -7.04 2.60
CA ASP A 71 -8.00 -6.67 2.89
C ASP A 71 -8.23 -6.41 4.38
N GLU A 72 -9.48 -6.08 4.75
CA GLU A 72 -9.89 -5.79 6.13
C GLU A 72 -9.66 -6.95 7.11
N ASN A 73 -9.55 -8.19 6.60
CA ASN A 73 -9.27 -9.39 7.39
C ASN A 73 -7.76 -9.72 7.39
N GLY A 74 -6.93 -8.86 6.79
CA GLY A 74 -5.50 -9.07 6.62
C GLY A 74 -5.17 -10.07 5.53
N LYS A 75 -6.12 -10.53 4.72
CA LYS A 75 -5.82 -11.46 3.60
C LYS A 75 -5.03 -10.72 2.53
N LEU A 76 -3.97 -11.35 2.05
CA LEU A 76 -3.13 -10.73 1.03
C LEU A 76 -3.87 -10.63 -0.32
N ILE A 77 -3.90 -9.43 -0.88
CA ILE A 77 -4.45 -9.17 -2.22
C ILE A 77 -3.31 -9.40 -3.22
N LEU A 78 -3.16 -10.65 -3.65
CA LEU A 78 -1.99 -11.12 -4.41
C LEU A 78 -1.76 -10.32 -5.71
N GLU A 79 -2.83 -9.98 -6.43
CA GLU A 79 -2.74 -9.20 -7.67
C GLU A 79 -2.06 -7.84 -7.46
N ASN A 80 -2.45 -7.11 -6.41
CA ASN A 80 -1.89 -5.79 -6.12
C ASN A 80 -0.42 -5.89 -5.68
N ASN A 81 -0.06 -6.94 -4.93
CA ASN A 81 1.33 -7.16 -4.53
C ASN A 81 2.21 -7.55 -5.73
N ILE A 82 1.71 -8.40 -6.64
CA ILE A 82 2.42 -8.75 -7.88
C ILE A 82 2.65 -7.49 -8.72
N LYS A 83 1.64 -6.62 -8.81
CA LYS A 83 1.77 -5.35 -9.53
C LYS A 83 2.87 -4.47 -8.92
N ILE A 84 2.94 -4.34 -7.60
CA ILE A 84 4.05 -3.62 -6.94
C ILE A 84 5.41 -4.23 -7.29
N ILE A 85 5.53 -5.56 -7.27
CA ILE A 85 6.79 -6.24 -7.63
C ILE A 85 7.18 -5.94 -9.08
N ASP A 86 6.21 -5.92 -9.99
CA ASP A 86 6.44 -5.60 -11.40
C ASP A 86 6.86 -4.15 -11.61
N ASP A 87 6.16 -3.22 -10.98
CA ASP A 87 6.40 -1.78 -11.06
C ASP A 87 7.68 -1.34 -10.32
N PHE A 88 8.21 -2.18 -9.43
CA PHE A 88 9.44 -1.89 -8.71
C PHE A 88 10.62 -1.77 -9.68
N LYS A 89 11.31 -0.62 -9.66
CA LYS A 89 12.41 -0.33 -10.60
C LYS A 89 13.66 -1.18 -10.37
N LYS A 90 13.82 -1.71 -9.15
CA LYS A 90 14.95 -2.53 -8.73
C LYS A 90 14.63 -4.03 -8.89
N GLY A 91 15.69 -4.84 -8.88
CA GLY A 91 15.61 -6.31 -8.96
C GLY A 91 15.47 -6.82 -10.39
N ASP A 92 16.24 -7.86 -10.72
CA ASP A 92 16.14 -8.54 -12.02
C ASP A 92 14.90 -9.45 -12.10
N ASP A 93 14.63 -9.97 -13.30
CA ASP A 93 13.47 -10.85 -13.53
C ASP A 93 13.48 -12.10 -12.64
N LYS A 94 14.67 -12.59 -12.27
CA LYS A 94 14.82 -13.76 -11.40
C LYS A 94 14.40 -13.41 -9.98
N ALA A 95 14.87 -12.29 -9.43
CA ALA A 95 14.50 -11.79 -8.11
C ALA A 95 13.00 -11.48 -8.03
N LYS A 96 12.45 -10.81 -9.04
CA LYS A 96 11.00 -10.55 -9.13
C LYS A 96 10.19 -11.84 -9.17
N LYS A 97 10.63 -12.85 -9.94
CA LYS A 97 9.97 -14.17 -9.98
C LYS A 97 10.00 -14.88 -8.63
N ILE A 98 11.12 -14.84 -7.92
CA ILE A 98 11.24 -15.42 -6.57
C ILE A 98 10.27 -14.72 -5.61
N ALA A 99 10.24 -13.39 -5.62
CA ALA A 99 9.36 -12.61 -4.76
C ALA A 99 7.88 -12.92 -5.00
N LYS A 100 7.43 -12.99 -6.26
CA LYS A 100 6.05 -13.34 -6.61
C LYS A 100 5.66 -14.74 -6.13
N ASN A 101 6.55 -15.71 -6.33
CA ASN A 101 6.34 -17.08 -5.88
C ASN A 101 6.30 -17.18 -4.36
N CYS A 102 7.11 -16.41 -3.65
CA CYS A 102 7.06 -16.33 -2.19
C CYS A 102 5.75 -15.70 -1.72
N MET A 103 5.32 -14.61 -2.37
CA MET A 103 4.11 -13.87 -2.01
C MET A 103 2.83 -14.72 -2.13
N SER A 104 2.78 -15.67 -3.09
CA SER A 104 1.64 -16.57 -3.24
C SER A 104 1.50 -17.61 -2.12
N LEU A 105 2.54 -17.77 -1.28
CA LEU A 105 2.52 -18.62 -0.09
C LEU A 105 2.00 -17.88 1.15
N ILE A 106 1.89 -16.55 1.09
CA ILE A 106 1.35 -15.75 2.19
C ILE A 106 -0.17 -15.69 2.06
N THR A 107 -0.87 -16.28 3.03
CA THR A 107 -2.34 -16.22 3.08
C THR A 107 -2.82 -14.94 3.76
N THR A 108 -2.22 -14.58 4.90
CA THR A 108 -2.73 -13.56 5.82
C THR A 108 -1.61 -12.84 6.53
N ILE A 109 -1.81 -11.53 6.73
CA ILE A 109 -1.03 -10.63 7.58
C ILE A 109 -1.99 -10.03 8.61
N SER A 110 -2.14 -10.76 9.72
CA SER A 110 -3.11 -10.46 10.78
C SER A 110 -2.54 -9.57 11.88
N THR A 111 -1.25 -9.73 12.16
CA THR A 111 -0.49 -8.99 13.17
C THR A 111 0.54 -8.08 12.52
N CYS A 112 1.11 -7.15 13.29
CA CYS A 112 2.20 -6.31 12.79
C CYS A 112 3.41 -7.18 12.42
N GLU A 113 3.72 -8.17 13.25
CA GLU A 113 4.81 -9.12 13.08
C GLU A 113 4.68 -9.96 11.81
N ASP A 114 3.44 -10.24 11.36
CA ASP A 114 3.23 -10.95 10.10
C ASP A 114 3.77 -10.20 8.87
N THR A 115 3.98 -8.88 8.96
CA THR A 115 4.58 -8.09 7.87
C THR A 115 6.02 -8.52 7.56
N LEU A 116 6.71 -9.14 8.52
CA LEU A 116 8.02 -9.75 8.29
C LEU A 116 7.99 -10.82 7.19
N LYS A 117 6.87 -11.54 7.03
CA LYS A 117 6.69 -12.52 5.95
C LYS A 117 6.73 -11.84 4.58
N HIS A 118 6.03 -10.73 4.45
CA HIS A 118 6.01 -9.91 3.22
C HIS A 118 7.39 -9.33 2.93
N ASN A 119 8.02 -8.72 3.93
CA ASN A 119 9.37 -8.16 3.82
C ASN A 119 10.40 -9.22 3.40
N ALA A 120 10.31 -10.44 3.97
CA ALA A 120 11.16 -11.56 3.57
C ALA A 120 10.98 -11.94 2.09
N CYS A 121 9.74 -11.96 1.59
CA CYS A 121 9.48 -12.21 0.17
C CYS A 121 10.02 -11.11 -0.75
N MET A 122 10.09 -9.86 -0.27
CA MET A 122 10.65 -8.73 -1.03
C MET A 122 12.19 -8.67 -0.97
N SER A 123 12.82 -9.30 0.02
CA SER A 123 14.29 -9.29 0.21
C SER A 123 15.12 -9.60 -1.05
N PRO A 124 14.76 -10.55 -1.94
CA PRO A 124 15.57 -10.82 -3.13
C PRO A 124 15.62 -9.62 -4.08
N ILE A 125 14.57 -8.82 -4.14
CA ILE A 125 14.49 -7.62 -4.98
C ILE A 125 15.42 -6.53 -4.46
N TYR A 126 15.47 -6.34 -3.14
CA TYR A 126 16.32 -5.33 -2.52
C TYR A 126 17.81 -5.70 -2.62
N LEU A 127 18.16 -6.96 -2.34
CA LEU A 127 19.54 -7.45 -2.39
C LEU A 127 20.10 -7.56 -3.81
N ALA A 128 19.25 -7.79 -4.81
CA ALA A 128 19.66 -7.77 -6.22
C ALA A 128 19.96 -6.35 -6.73
N SER A 129 19.62 -5.31 -5.97
CA SER A 129 19.80 -3.92 -6.39
C SER A 129 21.14 -3.29 -6.00
N ASP A 130 21.98 -4.06 -5.31
CA ASP A 130 23.31 -3.63 -4.83
C ASP A 130 24.47 -4.19 -5.69
N ASN A 131 24.16 -4.77 -6.85
CA ASN A 131 25.14 -5.21 -7.87
C ASN A 131 24.93 -4.45 -9.18
#